data_AF-A0A212D3P5-F1
#
_entry.id   AF-A0A212D3P5-F1
#
_cell.length_a   1.000
_cell.length_b   1.000
_cell.length_c   1.000
_cell.angle_alpha   90.00
_cell.angle_beta   90.00
_cell.angle_gamma   90.00
#
_symmetry.space_group_name_H-M   'P 1'
#
loop_
_entity.id
_entity.type
_entity.pdbx_description
1 polymer ?
#
loop_
_entity_poly.entity_id
_entity_poly.type
_entity_poly.pdbx_seq_one_letter_code
_entity_poly.pdbx_strand_id
1 'polypeptide(L)'
;MACPEIRQQPQAVRREATPSDPAGRAGGPGGPTEGDLECLVCREPYSGARPPKLLGCQHAFCAVCLKLLLCVQDDAWSVPCPLCRQVTAVPGGLVCTLRDQESVLARLARPGLEVLVAQVSH
;
A
#
# COMPACT_ATOMS: atom_id res chain seq x y z
N MET A 1 16.29 17.36 -13.87
CA MET A 1 16.88 17.07 -12.54
C MET A 1 16.90 15.56 -12.39
N ALA A 2 18.06 14.94 -12.61
CA ALA A 2 18.24 13.50 -12.69
C ALA A 2 18.74 12.94 -11.36
N CYS A 3 18.28 11.76 -10.97
CA CYS A 3 18.78 11.03 -9.80
C CYS A 3 20.22 10.55 -10.05
N PRO A 4 21.13 10.62 -9.07
CA PRO A 4 22.49 10.12 -9.24
C PRO A 4 22.55 8.60 -9.08
N GLU A 5 23.09 7.94 -10.11
CA GLU A 5 23.53 6.55 -10.17
C GLU A 5 24.79 6.36 -9.30
N ILE A 6 24.72 5.58 -8.21
CA ILE A 6 25.93 5.15 -7.48
C ILE A 6 26.27 3.72 -7.89
N ARG A 7 27.36 3.58 -8.64
CA ARG A 7 27.93 2.30 -9.04
C ARG A 7 29.29 2.09 -8.35
N GLN A 8 29.40 0.93 -7.70
CA GLN A 8 30.59 0.09 -7.44
C GLN A 8 31.53 0.45 -6.26
N GLN A 9 31.68 -0.51 -5.34
CA GLN A 9 32.93 -1.29 -5.20
C GLN A 9 32.78 -2.57 -4.33
N PRO A 10 33.55 -3.65 -4.60
CA PRO A 10 33.44 -4.95 -3.96
C PRO A 10 34.48 -5.16 -2.84
N GLN A 11 34.13 -5.86 -1.76
CA GLN A 11 35.12 -6.43 -0.83
C GLN A 11 34.71 -7.83 -0.37
N ALA A 12 35.66 -8.75 -0.52
CA ALA A 12 35.61 -10.15 -0.13
C ALA A 12 35.84 -10.31 1.38
N VAL A 13 35.13 -11.26 2.02
CA VAL A 13 35.68 -12.21 3.00
C VAL A 13 34.56 -13.12 3.52
N ARG A 14 34.76 -14.43 3.44
CA ARG A 14 33.93 -15.44 4.11
C ARG A 14 34.26 -15.48 5.59
N ARG A 15 33.26 -15.64 6.46
CA ARG A 15 33.38 -16.40 7.71
C ARG A 15 32.02 -16.70 8.33
N GLU A 16 31.85 -17.96 8.67
CA GLU A 16 30.66 -18.59 9.24
C GLU A 16 30.49 -18.26 10.73
N ALA A 17 29.24 -18.23 11.19
CA ALA A 17 28.85 -18.60 12.54
C ALA A 17 27.34 -18.90 12.61
N THR A 18 26.99 -20.16 12.86
CA THR A 18 25.72 -20.55 13.50
C THR A 18 25.81 -20.14 14.98
N PRO A 19 24.74 -19.73 15.68
CA PRO A 19 23.71 -20.68 16.07
C PRO A 19 22.28 -20.11 16.20
N SER A 20 21.37 -21.02 16.51
CA SER A 20 20.13 -20.82 17.27
C SER A 20 18.86 -20.49 16.49
N ASP A 21 18.16 -21.57 16.15
CA ASP A 21 16.70 -21.68 16.22
C ASP A 21 16.14 -20.86 17.41
N PRO A 22 15.12 -20.04 17.16
CA PRO A 22 13.89 -20.34 17.85
C PRO A 22 12.78 -20.49 16.81
N ALA A 23 12.26 -21.71 16.71
CA ALA A 23 10.89 -22.04 16.38
C ALA A 23 10.00 -20.79 16.43
N GLY A 24 9.82 -20.19 15.25
CA GLY A 24 9.01 -19.02 15.05
C GLY A 24 7.63 -19.33 15.61
N ARG A 25 7.23 -18.54 16.61
CA ARG A 25 5.89 -18.57 17.17
C ARG A 25 4.90 -18.69 16.02
N ALA A 26 4.07 -19.73 16.06
CA ALA A 26 2.88 -19.82 15.24
C ALA A 26 2.08 -18.53 15.47
N GLY A 27 2.22 -17.59 14.55
CA GLY A 27 1.31 -16.46 14.43
C GLY A 27 -0.05 -17.07 14.17
N GLY A 28 -0.92 -17.00 15.18
CA GLY A 28 -2.34 -17.28 14.98
C GLY A 28 -2.85 -16.39 13.83
N PRO A 29 -4.00 -16.75 13.22
CA PRO A 29 -4.62 -15.92 12.21
C PRO A 29 -5.07 -14.62 12.89
N GLY A 30 -4.15 -13.65 12.90
CA GLY A 30 -4.44 -12.29 13.33
C GLY A 30 -5.53 -11.79 12.40
N GLY A 31 -6.71 -11.60 12.97
CA GLY A 31 -7.75 -10.84 12.28
C GLY A 31 -7.14 -9.54 11.77
N PRO A 32 -7.50 -9.09 10.56
CA PRO A 32 -6.88 -7.93 9.93
C PRO A 32 -7.01 -6.72 10.86
N THR A 33 -5.87 -6.15 11.23
CA THR A 33 -5.79 -5.04 12.19
C THR A 33 -6.33 -3.76 11.56
N GLU A 34 -6.73 -2.78 12.38
CA GLU A 34 -7.30 -1.50 11.92
C GLU A 34 -6.41 -0.76 10.90
N GLY A 35 -5.09 -1.00 10.95
CA GLY A 35 -4.11 -0.48 9.99
C GLY A 35 -4.30 -0.93 8.54
N ASP A 36 -5.08 -1.98 8.28
CA ASP A 36 -5.33 -2.50 6.93
C ASP A 36 -6.36 -1.65 6.14
N LEU A 37 -7.07 -0.74 6.80
CA LEU A 37 -8.13 0.09 6.20
C LEU A 37 -7.75 1.57 6.07
N GLU A 38 -6.50 1.92 6.34
CA GLU A 38 -5.96 3.28 6.22
C GLU A 38 -4.81 3.35 5.21
N CYS A 39 -4.56 4.55 4.68
CA CYS A 39 -3.47 4.75 3.75
C CYS A 39 -2.13 4.86 4.49
N LEU A 40 -1.14 4.06 4.11
CA LEU A 40 0.21 4.09 4.73
C LEU A 40 0.97 5.41 4.56
N VAL A 41 0.55 6.29 3.65
CA VAL A 41 1.18 7.59 3.39
C VAL A 41 0.56 8.69 4.24
N CYS A 42 -0.77 8.86 4.20
CA CYS A 42 -1.47 9.94 4.91
C CYS A 42 -2.16 9.52 6.19
N ARG A 43 -2.21 8.21 6.51
CA ARG A 43 -2.89 7.61 7.67
C ARG A 43 -4.40 7.86 7.73
N GLU A 44 -4.96 8.47 6.68
CA GLU A 44 -6.40 8.68 6.57
C GLU A 44 -7.12 7.41 6.09
N PRO A 45 -8.32 7.10 6.61
CA PRO A 45 -9.11 5.95 6.20
C PRO A 45 -9.40 5.91 4.70
N TYR A 46 -9.47 4.70 4.16
CA TYR A 46 -10.02 4.46 2.84
C TYR A 46 -11.53 4.66 2.84
N SER A 47 -12.05 5.14 1.71
CA SER A 47 -13.49 5.34 1.50
C SER A 47 -13.80 5.27 0.01
N GLY A 48 -15.08 5.29 -0.37
CA GLY A 48 -15.47 5.36 -1.79
C GLY A 48 -14.90 6.59 -2.52
N ALA A 49 -14.69 7.70 -1.82
CA ALA A 49 -14.06 8.90 -2.37
C ALA A 49 -12.52 8.87 -2.31
N ARG A 50 -11.95 7.99 -1.49
CA ARG A 50 -10.50 7.81 -1.28
C ARG A 50 -10.13 6.34 -1.44
N PRO A 51 -10.44 5.71 -2.59
CA PRO A 51 -10.27 4.27 -2.73
C PRO A 51 -8.77 3.90 -2.71
N PRO A 52 -8.42 2.71 -2.19
CA PRO A 52 -7.07 2.17 -2.25
C PRO A 52 -6.75 1.72 -3.67
N LYS A 53 -5.90 2.46 -4.40
CA LYS A 53 -5.46 2.07 -5.74
C LYS A 53 -4.19 1.23 -5.66
N LEU A 54 -4.15 0.15 -6.44
CA LEU A 54 -3.00 -0.73 -6.59
C LEU A 54 -2.01 -0.17 -7.61
N LEU A 55 -0.74 -0.14 -7.22
CA LEU A 55 0.39 0.04 -8.12
C LEU A 55 0.75 -1.27 -8.84
N GLY A 56 1.64 -1.20 -9.84
CA GLY A 56 2.14 -2.38 -10.57
C GLY A 56 2.80 -3.41 -9.67
N CYS A 57 3.39 -2.96 -8.56
CA CYS A 57 3.98 -3.80 -7.51
C CYS A 57 2.98 -4.39 -6.51
N GLN A 58 1.67 -4.20 -6.70
CA GLN A 58 0.60 -4.64 -5.80
C GLN A 58 0.53 -3.97 -4.42
N HIS A 59 1.33 -2.96 -4.14
CA HIS A 59 1.08 -2.08 -2.99
C HIS A 59 -0.07 -1.12 -3.26
N ALA A 60 -0.90 -0.87 -2.24
CA ALA A 60 -2.07 0.01 -2.32
C ALA A 60 -1.88 1.30 -1.52
N PHE A 61 -2.35 2.41 -2.10
CA PHE A 61 -2.39 3.73 -1.44
C PHE A 61 -3.65 4.48 -1.87
N CYS A 62 -4.10 5.47 -1.10
CA CYS A 62 -5.33 6.17 -1.45
C CYS A 62 -5.12 6.99 -2.73
N ALA A 63 -6.18 7.10 -3.54
CA ALA A 63 -6.15 7.87 -4.79
C ALA A 63 -5.68 9.33 -4.61
N VAL A 64 -5.91 9.92 -3.42
CA VAL A 64 -5.44 11.29 -3.11
C VAL A 64 -3.92 11.34 -3.04
N CYS A 65 -3.28 10.45 -2.28
CA CYS A 65 -1.83 10.40 -2.17
C CYS A 65 -1.15 10.08 -3.50
N LEU A 66 -1.70 9.17 -4.30
CA LEU A 66 -1.12 8.83 -5.60
C LEU A 66 -1.18 10.00 -6.59
N LYS A 67 -2.21 10.84 -6.54
CA LYS A 67 -2.25 12.09 -7.33
C LYS A 67 -1.13 13.06 -6.95
N LEU A 68 -0.78 13.13 -5.67
CA LEU A 68 0.31 13.99 -5.19
C LEU A 68 1.70 13.44 -5.53
N LEU A 69 1.82 12.12 -5.68
CA LEU A 69 3.07 11.42 -6.04
C LEU A 69 3.23 11.22 -7.55
N LEU A 70 2.27 11.67 -8.34
CA LEU A 70 2.29 11.55 -9.79
C LEU A 70 3.39 12.45 -10.36
N CYS A 71 4.28 11.85 -11.16
CA CYS A 71 5.40 12.51 -11.80
C CYS A 71 5.31 12.37 -13.32
N VAL A 72 5.91 13.32 -14.04
CA VAL A 72 6.06 13.28 -15.51
C VAL A 72 7.54 13.20 -15.86
N GLN A 73 7.91 12.25 -16.71
CA GLN A 73 9.24 12.13 -17.30
C GLN A 73 9.09 11.73 -18.76
N ASP A 74 9.74 12.43 -19.69
CA ASP A 74 9.69 12.18 -21.13
C ASP A 74 8.25 11.99 -21.66
N ASP A 75 7.37 12.93 -21.28
CA ASP A 75 5.92 12.92 -21.59
C ASP A 75 5.13 11.71 -21.06
N ALA A 76 5.74 10.86 -20.24
CA ALA A 76 5.11 9.73 -19.58
C ALA A 76 4.79 10.02 -18.11
N TRP A 77 3.55 9.76 -17.73
CA TRP A 77 3.06 9.89 -16.35
C TRP A 77 3.32 8.61 -15.57
N SER A 78 3.85 8.74 -14.34
CA SER A 78 4.15 7.59 -13.51
C SER A 78 4.12 7.91 -12.02
N VAL A 79 4.00 6.88 -11.17
CA VAL A 79 4.11 6.99 -9.72
C VAL A 79 5.17 6.01 -9.21
N PRO A 80 6.20 6.45 -8.48
CA PRO A 80 7.07 5.54 -7.75
C PRO A 80 6.36 5.02 -6.49
N CYS A 81 6.44 3.72 -6.24
CA CYS A 81 5.88 3.14 -5.02
C CYS A 81 6.60 3.67 -3.76
N PRO A 82 5.89 4.23 -2.76
CA PRO A 82 6.47 4.65 -1.48
C PRO A 82 7.20 3.54 -0.70
N LEU A 83 6.83 2.28 -0.91
CA LEU A 83 7.40 1.14 -0.16
C LEU A 83 8.59 0.49 -0.87
N CYS A 84 8.45 0.19 -2.16
CA CYS A 84 9.45 -0.59 -2.91
C CYS A 84 10.11 0.17 -4.07
N ARG A 85 9.74 1.44 -4.29
CA ARG A 85 10.25 2.32 -5.35
C ARG A 85 9.99 1.85 -6.79
N GLN A 86 9.32 0.72 -7.00
CA GLN A 86 8.93 0.29 -8.35
C GLN A 86 7.99 1.33 -8.97
N VAL A 87 8.31 1.73 -10.21
CA VAL A 87 7.56 2.73 -10.97
C VAL A 87 6.37 2.09 -11.64
N THR A 88 5.20 2.73 -11.51
CA THR A 88 3.97 2.33 -12.20
C THR A 88 3.60 3.41 -13.20
N ALA A 89 3.50 3.04 -14.48
CA ALA A 89 2.99 3.94 -15.51
C ALA A 89 1.50 4.24 -15.28
N VAL A 90 1.10 5.48 -15.48
CA VAL A 90 -0.28 5.95 -15.32
C VAL A 90 -0.72 6.64 -16.61
N PRO A 91 -1.24 5.90 -17.60
CA PRO A 91 -1.62 6.49 -18.89
C PRO A 91 -2.54 7.71 -18.72
N GLY A 92 -2.17 8.83 -19.37
CA GLY A 92 -2.89 10.09 -19.27
C GLY A 92 -2.87 10.77 -17.89
N GLY A 93 -2.05 10.30 -16.95
CA GLY A 93 -1.98 10.84 -15.59
C GLY A 93 -3.23 10.56 -14.74
N LEU A 94 -4.15 9.72 -15.23
CA LEU A 94 -5.43 9.47 -14.59
C LEU A 94 -5.30 8.38 -13.53
N VAL A 95 -5.01 8.76 -12.28
CA VAL A 95 -4.91 7.81 -11.15
C VAL A 95 -6.16 6.94 -10.96
N CYS A 96 -7.33 7.44 -11.35
CA CYS A 96 -8.58 6.67 -11.31
C CYS A 96 -8.56 5.41 -12.19
N THR A 97 -7.69 5.34 -13.21
CA THR A 97 -7.53 4.19 -14.11
C THR A 97 -6.79 3.01 -13.48
N LEU A 98 -6.08 3.22 -12.38
CA LEU A 98 -5.44 2.13 -11.64
C LEU A 98 -6.50 1.21 -11.04
N ARG A 99 -6.16 -0.06 -10.76
CA ARG A 99 -7.10 -0.99 -10.12
C ARG A 99 -7.32 -0.62 -8.66
N ASP A 100 -8.51 -0.86 -8.15
CA ASP A 100 -8.79 -0.77 -6.72
C ASP A 100 -8.40 -2.06 -5.99
N GLN A 101 -8.09 -1.96 -4.70
CA GLN A 101 -7.94 -3.12 -3.83
C GLN A 101 -9.32 -3.56 -3.30
N GLU A 102 -9.99 -4.40 -4.08
CA GLU A 102 -11.38 -4.85 -3.85
C GLU A 102 -11.61 -5.44 -2.46
N SER A 103 -10.64 -6.18 -1.90
CA SER A 103 -10.75 -6.77 -0.56
C SER A 103 -10.92 -5.73 0.54
N VAL A 104 -10.30 -4.56 0.40
CA VAL A 104 -10.44 -3.45 1.35
C VAL A 104 -11.77 -2.74 1.12
N LEU A 105 -12.14 -2.46 -0.13
CA LEU A 105 -13.43 -1.84 -0.44
C LEU A 105 -14.61 -2.71 0.03
N ALA A 106 -14.53 -4.03 -0.14
CA ALA A 106 -15.54 -4.98 0.33
C ALA A 106 -15.69 -4.94 1.86
N ARG A 107 -14.59 -4.74 2.60
CA ARG A 107 -14.63 -4.60 4.07
C ARG A 107 -15.28 -3.28 4.50
N LEU A 108 -15.01 -2.19 3.78
CA LEU A 108 -15.64 -0.88 4.03
C LEU A 108 -17.14 -0.91 3.68
N ALA A 109 -17.52 -1.68 2.66
CA ALA A 109 -18.91 -1.86 2.23
C ALA A 109 -19.76 -2.73 3.17
N ARG A 110 -19.20 -3.20 4.30
CA ARG A 110 -19.95 -3.86 5.38
C ARG A 110 -20.17 -2.90 6.57
N PRO A 111 -20.92 -1.80 6.45
CA PRO A 111 -21.42 -1.10 7.62
C PRO A 111 -22.46 -2.00 8.29
N GLY A 112 -22.06 -2.68 9.36
CA GLY A 112 -22.88 -3.72 9.97
C GLY A 112 -22.63 -3.93 11.44
N LEU A 113 -22.80 -2.88 12.27
CA LEU A 113 -23.50 -2.96 13.57
C LEU A 113 -23.78 -1.58 14.23
N GLU A 114 -23.93 -0.48 13.50
CA GLU A 114 -24.18 0.83 14.15
C GLU A 114 -25.69 1.20 14.17
N VAL A 115 -26.54 0.42 13.48
CA VAL A 115 -27.99 0.70 13.35
C VAL A 115 -28.88 -0.42 13.94
N LEU A 116 -28.30 -1.39 14.66
CA LEU A 116 -29.08 -2.40 15.42
C LEU A 116 -29.26 -2.04 16.91
N VAL A 117 -28.75 -0.89 17.37
CA VAL A 117 -29.01 -0.41 18.74
C VAL A 117 -30.09 0.66 18.81
N ALA A 118 -30.56 1.15 17.66
CA ALA A 118 -31.74 2.02 17.56
C ALA A 118 -32.96 1.21 17.12
N GLN A 119 -33.37 0.22 17.94
CA GLN A 119 -34.73 -0.34 18.09
C GLN A 119 -34.69 -1.77 18.70
N VAL A 120 -34.51 -1.87 20.01
CA VAL A 120 -35.16 -2.93 20.82
C VAL A 120 -35.73 -2.26 22.07
N SER A 121 -36.97 -1.80 21.92
CA SER A 121 -38.07 -1.79 22.90
C SER A 121 -37.74 -1.73 24.40
N HIS A 122 -38.02 -0.60 25.05
CA HIS A 122 -39.19 -0.43 25.94
C HIS A 122 -39.43 1.06 26.25
#